data_AF-A0A8S3J5Q2-F1
#
_entry.id   AF-A0A8S3J5Q2-F1
#
_cell.length_a   1.000
_cell.length_b   1.000
_cell.length_c   1.000
_cell.angle_alpha   90.00
_cell.angle_beta   90.00
_cell.angle_gamma   90.00
#
_symmetry.space_group_name_H-M   'P 1'
#
loop_
_entity.id
_entity.type
_entity.pdbx_description
1 polymer ?
#
loop_
_entity_poly.entity_id
_entity_poly.type
_entity_poly.pdbx_seq_one_letter_code
_entity_poly.pdbx_strand_id
1 'polypeptide(L)'
;FTLFPSLSIDNDDPSKLNKSLSKNQRAEYISGKYLCYNASNRWYDKSFNMIMLSDGTLGFNCEHSWGDGVALLRFCNDIDKDATEHGKISASHYQSIKTSGHDYIEKIEFKLDDQLKNEHNISKQNYNKFITKLNVKVYQETVLSKNLLKSSELSPDSIMQLGIQMAYYKMYHRFVSAYESCSTAIYKHGRTETIRPVTNETKNFIETLTKSNDENLKKQLLKNASDKHQRLIKAAATGHGFDRHLFALKYLQ
;
A
#
# COMPACT_ATOMS: atom_id res chain seq x y z
N PHE A 1 -21.17 16.88 -7.97
CA PHE A 1 -20.25 16.39 -6.92
C PHE A 1 -18.86 16.27 -7.51
N THR A 2 -18.03 17.31 -7.34
CA THR A 2 -16.66 17.33 -7.84
C THR A 2 -15.81 16.29 -7.08
N LEU A 3 -14.88 15.66 -7.77
CA LEU A 3 -13.86 14.71 -7.27
C LEU A 3 -12.83 15.41 -6.36
N PHE A 4 -13.28 16.18 -5.37
CA PHE A 4 -12.39 16.73 -4.35
C PHE A 4 -11.99 15.63 -3.37
N PRO A 5 -10.72 15.60 -2.94
CA PRO A 5 -10.30 14.74 -1.85
C PRO A 5 -11.02 15.11 -0.55
N SER A 6 -11.16 14.14 0.35
CA SER A 6 -11.74 14.35 1.67
C SER A 6 -10.65 14.33 2.75
N LEU A 7 -10.92 15.02 3.86
CA LEU A 7 -10.15 14.91 5.11
C LEU A 7 -11.05 14.31 6.19
N SER A 8 -10.62 13.18 6.74
CA SER A 8 -11.24 12.49 7.87
C SER A 8 -10.41 12.75 9.12
N ILE A 9 -10.96 13.54 10.04
CA ILE A 9 -10.42 13.67 11.40
C ILE A 9 -10.97 12.52 12.22
N ASP A 10 -10.11 11.57 12.57
CA ASP A 10 -10.52 10.34 13.24
C ASP A 10 -10.55 10.51 14.76
N ASN A 11 -11.67 10.12 15.37
CA ASN A 11 -11.82 9.99 16.83
C ASN A 11 -11.32 8.62 17.29
N ASP A 12 -10.06 8.32 17.02
CA ASP A 12 -9.48 7.05 17.39
C ASP A 12 -8.94 7.06 18.83
N ASP A 13 -8.71 5.88 19.41
CA ASP A 13 -8.30 5.74 20.81
C ASP A 13 -6.82 6.13 20.98
N PRO A 14 -6.51 7.27 21.62
CA PRO A 14 -5.13 7.77 21.70
C PRO A 14 -4.21 6.80 22.46
N SER A 15 -4.75 5.97 23.35
CA SER A 15 -3.96 4.96 24.07
C SER A 15 -3.39 3.89 23.12
N LYS A 16 -4.04 3.65 21.98
CA LYS A 16 -3.60 2.72 20.93
C LYS A 16 -2.61 3.34 19.93
N LEU A 17 -2.31 4.63 20.10
CA LEU A 17 -1.27 5.35 19.37
C LEU A 17 -0.07 5.70 20.26
N ASN A 18 -0.10 5.29 21.52
CA ASN A 18 0.94 5.61 22.49
C ASN A 18 2.31 5.09 22.01
N LYS A 19 3.35 5.92 22.20
CA LYS A 19 4.76 5.59 21.94
C LYS A 19 5.28 4.42 22.78
N SER A 20 4.55 3.99 23.82
CA SER A 20 4.87 2.80 24.61
C SER A 20 4.57 1.47 23.90
N LEU A 21 3.76 1.48 22.83
CA LEU A 21 3.54 0.30 21.98
C LEU A 21 4.80 -0.03 21.18
N SER A 22 4.99 -1.31 20.87
CA SER A 22 6.01 -1.69 19.90
C SER A 22 5.72 -1.04 18.53
N LYS A 23 6.77 -0.77 17.76
CA LYS A 23 6.64 -0.19 16.41
C LYS A 23 5.67 -0.98 15.53
N ASN A 24 5.70 -2.32 15.62
CA ASN A 24 4.82 -3.19 14.83
C ASN A 24 3.37 -3.10 15.29
N GLN A 25 3.09 -3.11 16.60
CA GLN A 25 1.72 -2.97 17.11
C GLN A 25 1.10 -1.62 16.68
N ARG A 26 1.89 -0.55 16.78
CA ARG A 26 1.46 0.77 16.31
C ARG A 26 1.20 0.76 14.80
N ALA A 27 2.11 0.18 14.01
CA ALA A 27 1.96 0.09 12.56
C ALA A 27 0.75 -0.76 12.14
N GLU A 28 0.46 -1.88 12.83
CA GLU A 28 -0.73 -2.71 12.61
C GLU A 28 -2.01 -1.93 12.86
N TYR A 29 -2.07 -1.20 13.98
CA TYR A 29 -3.22 -0.37 14.33
C TYR A 29 -3.46 0.73 13.30
N ILE A 30 -2.40 1.48 12.95
CA ILE A 30 -2.45 2.54 11.94
C ILE A 30 -2.88 1.98 10.57
N SER A 31 -2.28 0.87 10.13
CA SER A 31 -2.61 0.23 8.86
C SER A 31 -4.09 -0.15 8.80
N GLY A 32 -4.63 -0.72 9.88
CA GLY A 32 -6.05 -1.01 9.97
C GLY A 32 -6.95 0.22 9.87
N LYS A 33 -6.56 1.34 10.49
CA LYS A 33 -7.28 2.63 10.39
C LYS A 33 -7.33 3.20 8.98
N TYR A 34 -6.23 3.07 8.23
CA TYR A 34 -6.14 3.54 6.85
C TYR A 34 -6.81 2.62 5.85
N LEU A 35 -6.88 1.32 6.13
CA LEU A 35 -7.61 0.36 5.31
C LEU A 35 -9.13 0.48 5.52
N CYS A 36 -9.62 0.16 6.72
CA CYS A 36 -11.05 -0.07 6.95
C CYS A 36 -11.45 -0.25 8.43
N TYR A 37 -10.79 0.35 9.42
CA TYR A 37 -11.26 0.21 10.82
C TYR A 37 -12.34 1.24 11.23
N ASN A 38 -12.49 2.35 10.50
CA ASN A 38 -13.53 3.36 10.76
C ASN A 38 -14.29 3.76 9.48
N ALA A 39 -15.08 2.85 8.90
CA ALA A 39 -15.82 3.15 7.66
C ALA A 39 -16.87 4.25 7.80
N SER A 40 -17.41 4.49 9.00
CA SER A 40 -18.43 5.52 9.21
C SER A 40 -17.90 6.94 9.01
N ASN A 41 -16.58 7.14 9.03
CA ASN A 41 -15.93 8.43 8.85
C ASN A 41 -15.14 8.49 7.53
N ARG A 42 -15.68 7.86 6.47
CA ARG A 42 -15.03 7.75 5.15
C ARG A 42 -16.05 7.96 4.04
N TRP A 43 -15.57 8.42 2.89
CA TRP A 43 -16.31 8.39 1.64
C TRP A 43 -15.48 7.68 0.58
N TYR A 44 -15.68 6.38 0.41
CA TYR A 44 -14.81 5.54 -0.41
C TYR A 44 -14.88 5.83 -1.91
N ASP A 45 -15.95 6.49 -2.40
CA ASP A 45 -16.06 6.92 -3.80
C ASP A 45 -15.20 8.15 -4.12
N LYS A 46 -14.58 8.78 -3.12
CA LYS A 46 -13.62 9.87 -3.37
C LYS A 46 -12.30 9.28 -3.85
N SER A 47 -11.65 9.96 -4.80
CA SER A 47 -10.33 9.59 -5.33
C SER A 47 -9.34 9.21 -4.21
N PHE A 48 -9.28 10.04 -3.17
CA PHE A 48 -8.62 9.69 -1.92
C PHE A 48 -9.24 10.39 -0.70
N ASN A 49 -9.11 9.73 0.45
CA ASN A 49 -9.43 10.24 1.77
C ASN A 49 -8.10 10.41 2.54
N MET A 50 -7.79 11.63 2.96
CA MET A 50 -6.74 11.92 3.94
C MET A 50 -7.27 11.60 5.33
N ILE A 51 -6.54 10.84 6.13
CA ILE A 51 -6.99 10.35 7.43
C ILE A 51 -6.01 10.85 8.49
N MET A 52 -6.47 11.75 9.34
CA MET A 52 -5.70 12.30 10.45
C MET A 52 -6.11 11.63 11.75
N LEU A 53 -5.17 10.93 12.37
CA LEU A 53 -5.37 10.30 13.68
C LEU A 53 -5.18 11.31 14.81
N SER A 54 -5.67 10.96 16.01
CA SER A 54 -5.67 11.81 17.19
C SER A 54 -4.27 12.26 17.65
N ASP A 55 -3.21 11.52 17.32
CA ASP A 55 -1.81 11.88 17.60
C ASP A 55 -1.15 12.73 16.51
N GLY A 56 -1.92 13.15 15.49
CA GLY A 56 -1.43 13.90 14.33
C GLY A 56 -0.86 13.02 13.21
N THR A 57 -0.85 11.69 13.34
CA THR A 57 -0.40 10.82 12.24
C THR A 57 -1.36 10.93 11.06
N LEU A 58 -0.84 11.35 9.90
CA LEU A 58 -1.58 11.47 8.65
C LEU A 58 -1.35 10.26 7.75
N GLY A 59 -2.41 9.74 7.15
CA GLY A 59 -2.35 8.71 6.12
C GLY A 59 -3.41 8.89 5.05
N PHE A 60 -3.46 7.95 4.11
CA PHE A 60 -4.29 8.05 2.92
C PHE A 60 -5.00 6.73 2.64
N ASN A 61 -6.26 6.82 2.24
CA ASN A 61 -7.02 5.73 1.65
C ASN A 61 -7.44 6.16 0.23
N CYS A 62 -7.23 5.31 -0.77
CA CYS A 62 -7.42 5.71 -2.17
C CYS A 62 -8.32 4.73 -2.92
N GLU A 63 -9.20 5.29 -3.73
CA GLU A 63 -9.94 4.54 -4.73
C GLU A 63 -8.99 4.21 -5.89
N HIS A 64 -8.88 2.92 -6.23
CA HIS A 64 -7.78 2.41 -7.04
C HIS A 64 -8.00 2.60 -8.56
N SER A 65 -9.22 2.91 -9.00
CA SER A 65 -9.50 3.27 -10.40
C SER A 65 -8.87 4.61 -10.76
N TRP A 66 -8.80 5.56 -9.82
CA TRP A 66 -8.23 6.89 -10.03
C TRP A 66 -6.70 6.88 -10.21
N GLY A 67 -5.95 6.19 -9.35
CA GLY A 67 -4.49 6.27 -9.33
C GLY A 67 -3.79 5.04 -8.80
N ASP A 68 -2.52 4.89 -9.16
CA ASP A 68 -1.66 3.80 -8.69
C ASP A 68 -0.74 4.26 -7.55
N GLY A 69 -0.16 3.31 -6.82
CA GLY A 69 0.64 3.59 -5.62
C GLY A 69 1.82 4.55 -5.83
N VAL A 70 2.41 4.60 -7.03
CA VAL A 70 3.52 5.54 -7.34
C VAL A 70 3.06 6.99 -7.31
N ALA A 71 1.88 7.28 -7.86
CA ALA A 71 1.33 8.63 -7.87
C ALA A 71 0.97 9.07 -6.44
N LEU A 72 0.36 8.18 -5.66
CA LEU A 72 0.04 8.44 -4.26
C LEU A 72 1.30 8.67 -3.42
N LEU A 73 2.32 7.82 -3.56
CA LEU A 73 3.57 7.98 -2.82
C LEU A 73 4.25 9.31 -3.13
N ARG A 74 4.22 9.74 -4.39
CA ARG A 74 4.73 11.06 -4.78
C ARG A 74 3.97 12.18 -4.06
N PHE A 75 2.64 12.12 -4.07
CA PHE A 75 1.80 13.09 -3.38
C PHE A 75 2.08 13.13 -1.87
N CYS A 76 2.20 11.96 -1.22
CA CYS A 76 2.56 11.87 0.20
C CYS A 76 3.92 12.54 0.49
N ASN A 77 4.93 12.29 -0.35
CA ASN A 77 6.26 12.88 -0.17
C ASN A 77 6.25 14.39 -0.35
N ASP A 78 5.47 14.91 -1.31
CA ASP A 78 5.37 16.35 -1.54
C ASP A 78 4.65 17.04 -0.36
N ILE A 79 3.59 16.43 0.20
CA ILE A 79 2.93 16.92 1.43
C ILE A 79 3.87 16.87 2.64
N ASP A 80 4.56 15.76 2.86
CA ASP A 80 5.47 15.59 4.00
C ASP A 80 6.61 16.61 3.96
N LYS A 81 7.16 16.84 2.76
CA LYS A 81 8.18 17.86 2.53
C LYS A 81 7.65 19.26 2.83
N ASP A 82 6.50 19.63 2.28
CA ASP A 82 5.91 20.96 2.49
C ASP A 82 5.54 21.20 3.96
N ALA A 83 4.94 20.20 4.63
CA ALA A 83 4.62 20.27 6.04
C ALA A 83 5.88 20.42 6.92
N THR A 84 6.99 19.77 6.55
CA THR A 84 8.25 19.84 7.29
C THR A 84 8.99 21.16 7.07
N GLU A 85 9.03 21.64 5.82
CA GLU A 85 9.77 22.84 5.42
C GLU A 85 8.99 24.14 5.70
N HIS A 86 7.67 24.14 5.48
CA HIS A 86 6.81 25.33 5.53
C HIS A 86 5.64 25.23 6.52
N GLY A 87 5.35 24.05 7.09
CA GLY A 87 4.18 23.85 7.97
C GLY A 87 4.26 24.50 9.36
N LYS A 88 5.33 25.26 9.64
CA LYS A 88 5.46 26.03 10.89
C LYS A 88 4.65 27.32 10.79
N ILE A 89 3.40 27.25 11.22
CA ILE A 89 2.58 28.45 11.41
C ILE A 89 3.02 29.12 12.71
N SER A 90 3.48 30.37 12.65
CA SER A 90 3.79 31.13 13.87
C SER A 90 2.50 31.45 14.64
N ALA A 91 2.59 31.53 15.96
CA ALA A 91 1.45 31.96 16.78
C ALA A 91 0.93 33.34 16.34
N SER A 92 1.82 34.24 15.90
CA SER A 92 1.46 35.54 15.35
C SER A 92 0.70 35.46 14.01
N HIS A 93 1.03 34.49 13.15
CA HIS A 93 0.29 34.24 11.92
C HIS A 93 -1.10 33.67 12.23
N TYR A 94 -1.20 32.73 13.17
CA TYR A 94 -2.51 32.22 13.59
C TYR A 94 -3.40 33.33 14.17
N GLN A 95 -2.84 34.19 15.01
CA GLN A 95 -3.55 35.33 15.61
C GLN A 95 -3.94 36.42 14.59
N SER A 96 -3.23 36.53 13.46
CA SER A 96 -3.56 37.50 12.42
C SER A 96 -4.73 37.05 11.52
N ILE A 97 -5.10 35.77 11.57
CA ILE A 97 -6.28 35.24 10.88
C ILE A 97 -7.52 35.75 11.61
N LYS A 98 -8.16 36.77 11.03
CA LYS A 98 -9.40 37.38 11.57
C LYS A 98 -10.68 36.69 11.12
N THR A 99 -10.57 35.73 10.20
CA THR A 99 -11.71 35.00 9.66
C THR A 99 -12.12 33.87 10.60
N SER A 100 -13.43 33.78 10.87
CA SER A 100 -14.00 32.64 11.55
C SER A 100 -14.05 31.44 10.61
N GLY A 101 -13.70 30.24 11.08
CA GLY A 101 -13.82 29.02 10.27
C GLY A 101 -15.26 28.77 9.79
N HIS A 102 -16.25 29.34 10.48
CA HIS A 102 -17.66 29.27 10.11
C HIS A 102 -17.98 29.91 8.76
N ASP A 103 -17.18 30.87 8.29
CA ASP A 103 -17.43 31.56 7.01
C ASP A 103 -17.10 30.67 5.80
N TYR A 104 -16.34 29.59 6.01
CA TYR A 104 -15.84 28.69 4.95
C TYR A 104 -16.27 27.23 5.11
N ILE A 105 -17.01 26.90 6.16
CA ILE A 105 -17.44 25.53 6.47
C ILE A 105 -18.95 25.45 6.43
N GLU A 106 -19.47 24.70 5.47
CA GLU A 106 -20.90 24.36 5.38
C GLU A 106 -21.13 22.92 5.86
N LYS A 107 -22.03 22.73 6.83
CA LYS A 107 -22.42 21.40 7.29
C LYS A 107 -23.32 20.75 6.24
N ILE A 108 -22.87 19.64 5.67
CA ILE A 108 -23.72 18.78 4.83
C ILE A 108 -24.62 17.95 5.74
N GLU A 109 -25.93 18.20 5.68
CA GLU A 109 -26.91 17.49 6.48
C GLU A 109 -27.69 16.48 5.64
N PHE A 110 -27.60 15.20 6.00
CA PHE A 110 -28.31 14.12 5.32
C PHE A 110 -29.68 13.91 5.97
N LYS A 111 -30.75 14.14 5.21
CA LYS A 111 -32.12 13.79 5.62
C LYS A 111 -32.42 12.38 5.11
N LEU A 112 -32.51 11.43 6.03
CA LEU A 112 -32.74 10.01 5.70
C LEU A 112 -34.20 9.63 5.95
N ASP A 113 -34.83 9.02 4.96
CA ASP A 113 -36.10 8.33 5.12
C ASP A 113 -35.90 6.94 5.78
N ASP A 114 -37.00 6.23 6.01
CA ASP A 114 -36.94 4.93 6.69
C ASP A 114 -36.31 3.84 5.80
N GLN A 115 -36.40 3.97 4.48
CA GLN A 115 -35.73 3.07 3.56
C GLN A 115 -34.21 3.22 3.67
N LEU A 116 -33.68 4.45 3.59
CA LEU A 116 -32.25 4.75 3.68
C LEU A 116 -31.70 4.38 5.06
N LYS A 117 -32.45 4.59 6.15
CA LYS A 117 -32.05 4.13 7.49
C LYS A 117 -31.92 2.61 7.53
N ASN A 118 -32.85 1.88 6.93
CA ASN A 118 -32.79 0.43 6.86
C ASN A 118 -31.58 -0.06 6.04
N GLU A 119 -31.35 0.52 4.86
CA GLU A 119 -30.19 0.23 4.01
C GLU A 119 -28.86 0.54 4.72
N HIS A 120 -28.78 1.64 5.46
CA HIS A 120 -27.63 1.98 6.30
C HIS A 120 -27.35 0.89 7.34
N ASN A 121 -28.38 0.42 8.05
CA ASN A 121 -28.24 -0.63 9.06
C ASN A 121 -27.77 -1.96 8.45
N ILE A 122 -28.34 -2.34 7.30
CA ILE A 122 -27.90 -3.52 6.54
C ILE A 122 -26.43 -3.39 6.13
N SER A 123 -26.05 -2.23 5.58
CA SER A 123 -24.67 -1.94 5.16
C SER A 123 -23.68 -2.01 6.33
N LYS A 124 -24.06 -1.46 7.50
CA LYS A 124 -23.26 -1.53 8.73
C LYS A 124 -23.07 -2.97 9.20
N GLN A 125 -24.12 -3.80 9.19
CA GLN A 125 -24.02 -5.21 9.55
C GLN A 125 -23.13 -6.00 8.58
N ASN A 126 -23.27 -5.76 7.28
CA ASN A 126 -22.43 -6.37 6.25
C ASN A 126 -20.97 -5.97 6.43
N TYR A 127 -20.71 -4.69 6.70
CA TYR A 127 -19.37 -4.18 6.98
C TYR A 127 -18.74 -4.84 8.21
N ASN A 128 -19.49 -4.95 9.31
CA ASN A 128 -19.01 -5.60 10.52
C ASN A 128 -18.69 -7.09 10.30
N LYS A 129 -19.46 -7.79 9.45
CA LYS A 129 -19.16 -9.18 9.06
C LYS A 129 -17.94 -9.28 8.13
N PHE A 130 -17.69 -8.26 7.31
CA PHE A 130 -16.53 -8.19 6.44
C PHE A 130 -15.25 -7.95 7.25
N ILE A 131 -15.27 -6.98 8.16
CA ILE A 131 -14.06 -6.56 8.87
C ILE A 131 -13.52 -7.63 9.81
N THR A 132 -14.37 -8.50 10.36
CA THR A 132 -13.94 -9.61 11.22
C THR A 132 -13.12 -10.66 10.49
N LYS A 133 -13.16 -10.68 9.15
CA LYS A 133 -12.37 -11.59 8.31
C LYS A 133 -11.01 -11.02 7.94
N LEU A 134 -10.79 -9.72 8.16
CA LEU A 134 -9.53 -9.06 7.81
C LEU A 134 -8.52 -9.19 8.94
N ASN A 135 -7.33 -9.70 8.62
CA ASN A 135 -6.19 -9.72 9.53
C ASN A 135 -5.04 -8.93 8.91
N VAL A 136 -4.56 -7.92 9.64
CA VAL A 136 -3.43 -7.08 9.23
C VAL A 136 -2.29 -7.32 10.20
N LYS A 137 -1.16 -7.75 9.66
CA LYS A 137 0.10 -7.94 10.39
C LYS A 137 1.21 -7.15 9.73
N VAL A 138 2.04 -6.52 10.56
CA VAL A 138 3.20 -5.76 10.09
C VAL A 138 4.45 -6.48 10.54
N TYR A 139 5.26 -6.85 9.55
CA TYR A 139 6.60 -7.36 9.76
C TYR A 139 7.61 -6.31 9.30
N GLN A 140 8.53 -5.94 10.18
CA GLN A 140 9.63 -5.05 9.88
C GLN A 140 10.93 -5.86 9.88
N GLU A 141 11.56 -5.97 8.72
CA GLU A 141 12.92 -6.50 8.57
C GLU A 141 13.93 -5.45 9.09
N THR A 142 14.86 -5.86 9.95
CA THR A 142 15.80 -4.97 10.64
C THR A 142 17.26 -5.24 10.30
N VAL A 143 17.56 -6.39 9.69
CA VAL A 143 18.90 -6.84 9.35
C VAL A 143 19.22 -6.52 7.89
N LEU A 144 18.29 -6.83 6.97
CA LEU A 144 18.51 -6.59 5.55
C LEU A 144 18.28 -5.11 5.21
N SER A 145 19.35 -4.41 4.87
CA SER A 145 19.28 -3.02 4.41
C SER A 145 19.46 -2.90 2.90
N LYS A 146 18.87 -1.86 2.30
CA LYS A 146 19.07 -1.52 0.88
C LYS A 146 20.55 -1.41 0.51
N ASN A 147 21.38 -0.87 1.40
CA ASN A 147 22.81 -0.70 1.17
C ASN A 147 23.55 -2.04 1.16
N LEU A 148 23.26 -2.92 2.13
CA LEU A 148 23.84 -4.26 2.21
C LEU A 148 23.51 -5.11 0.97
N LEU A 149 22.25 -5.07 0.53
CA LEU A 149 21.80 -5.83 -0.63
C LEU A 149 22.46 -5.32 -1.90
N LYS A 150 22.51 -3.99 -2.09
CA LYS A 150 23.19 -3.38 -3.24
C LYS A 150 24.69 -3.64 -3.27
N SER A 151 25.39 -3.59 -2.13
CA SER A 151 26.82 -3.93 -2.07
C SER A 151 27.10 -5.40 -2.36
N SER A 152 26.07 -6.25 -2.27
CA SER A 152 26.11 -7.67 -2.61
C SER A 152 25.58 -7.95 -4.02
N GLU A 153 25.35 -6.91 -4.83
CA GLU A 153 24.77 -6.98 -6.18
C GLU A 153 23.39 -7.65 -6.25
N LEU A 154 22.61 -7.52 -5.17
CA LEU A 154 21.24 -8.05 -5.06
C LEU A 154 20.22 -6.91 -5.08
N SER A 155 19.14 -7.10 -5.85
CA SER A 155 18.01 -6.15 -5.85
C SER A 155 17.20 -6.29 -4.55
N PRO A 156 17.01 -5.21 -3.77
CA PRO A 156 16.19 -5.25 -2.56
C PRO A 156 14.77 -5.77 -2.81
N ASP A 157 14.16 -5.32 -3.91
CA ASP A 157 12.83 -5.71 -4.33
C ASP A 157 12.75 -7.22 -4.62
N SER A 158 13.75 -7.75 -5.32
CA SER A 158 13.86 -9.18 -5.58
C SER A 158 14.03 -10.00 -4.32
N ILE A 159 14.85 -9.55 -3.37
CA ILE A 159 15.06 -10.26 -2.10
C ILE A 159 13.77 -10.29 -1.28
N MET A 160 13.00 -9.20 -1.27
CA MET A 160 11.68 -9.19 -0.62
C MET A 160 10.71 -10.16 -1.31
N GLN A 161 10.64 -10.17 -2.64
CA GLN A 161 9.81 -11.12 -3.38
C GLN A 161 10.22 -12.58 -3.11
N LEU A 162 11.53 -12.88 -3.11
CA LEU A 162 12.05 -14.20 -2.74
C LEU A 162 11.70 -14.59 -1.31
N GLY A 163 11.78 -13.64 -0.37
CA GLY A 163 11.36 -13.85 1.01
C GLY A 163 9.90 -14.28 1.12
N ILE A 164 9.00 -13.61 0.38
CA ILE A 164 7.57 -13.95 0.31
C ILE A 164 7.37 -15.35 -0.28
N GLN A 165 8.03 -15.67 -1.40
CA GLN A 165 7.90 -16.99 -2.04
C GLN A 165 8.46 -18.12 -1.16
N MET A 166 9.58 -17.87 -0.48
CA MET A 166 10.18 -18.82 0.45
C MET A 166 9.26 -19.06 1.66
N ALA A 167 8.69 -18.00 2.24
CA ALA A 167 7.75 -18.12 3.35
C ALA A 167 6.53 -18.97 2.94
N TYR A 168 5.95 -18.70 1.77
CA TYR A 168 4.83 -19.48 1.25
C TYR A 168 5.21 -20.96 1.02
N TYR A 169 6.35 -21.21 0.39
CA TYR A 169 6.83 -22.58 0.13
C TYR A 169 7.11 -23.34 1.43
N LYS A 170 7.66 -22.69 2.47
CA LYS A 170 7.87 -23.32 3.78
C LYS A 170 6.56 -23.70 4.47
N MET A 171 5.50 -22.92 4.27
CA MET A 171 4.20 -23.18 4.88
C MET A 171 3.38 -24.24 4.15
N TYR A 172 3.45 -24.27 2.82
CA TYR A 172 2.52 -25.05 2.00
C TYR A 172 3.19 -26.08 1.09
N HIS A 173 4.53 -26.11 1.04
CA HIS A 173 5.33 -27.02 0.21
C HIS A 173 4.95 -27.02 -1.28
N ARG A 174 4.50 -25.88 -1.78
CA ARG A 174 4.12 -25.69 -3.19
C ARG A 174 4.35 -24.24 -3.61
N PHE A 175 4.44 -24.04 -4.92
CA PHE A 175 4.45 -22.72 -5.55
C PHE A 175 3.06 -22.39 -6.09
N VAL A 176 2.70 -21.12 -6.08
CA VAL A 176 1.44 -20.60 -6.64
C VAL A 176 1.74 -19.39 -7.52
N SER A 177 0.80 -19.03 -8.39
CA SER A 177 0.95 -17.78 -9.15
C SER A 177 0.97 -16.60 -8.17
N ALA A 178 1.98 -15.74 -8.30
CA ALA A 178 2.07 -14.47 -7.59
C ALA A 178 2.00 -13.32 -8.59
N TYR A 179 1.47 -12.20 -8.11
CA TYR A 179 1.34 -10.95 -8.85
C TYR A 179 2.17 -9.87 -8.17
N GLU A 180 2.94 -9.16 -8.96
CA GLU A 180 3.60 -7.93 -8.55
C GLU A 180 3.31 -6.84 -9.58
N SER A 181 2.95 -5.65 -9.10
CA SER A 181 2.60 -4.53 -9.96
C SER A 181 3.86 -3.81 -10.45
N CYS A 182 3.96 -3.57 -11.75
CA CYS A 182 5.02 -2.77 -12.35
C CYS A 182 4.43 -1.54 -13.04
N SER A 183 4.90 -0.34 -12.70
CA SER A 183 4.42 0.88 -13.35
C SER A 183 4.90 0.96 -14.80
N THR A 184 3.99 1.33 -15.70
CA THR A 184 4.28 1.61 -17.12
C THR A 184 4.20 3.10 -17.44
N ALA A 185 4.41 3.97 -16.44
CA ALA A 185 4.26 5.42 -16.55
C ALA A 185 5.17 6.11 -17.60
N ILE A 186 6.13 5.38 -18.19
CA ILE A 186 6.90 5.88 -19.34
C ILE A 186 6.06 5.99 -20.62
N TYR A 187 4.91 5.31 -20.68
CA TYR A 187 3.95 5.37 -21.78
C TYR A 187 2.79 6.31 -21.46
N LYS A 188 2.21 6.91 -22.51
CA LYS A 188 1.01 7.75 -22.38
C LYS A 188 -0.15 6.92 -21.79
N HIS A 189 -0.75 7.43 -20.71
CA HIS A 189 -1.78 6.73 -19.93
C HIS A 189 -1.34 5.37 -19.35
N GLY A 190 -0.04 5.13 -19.23
CA GLY A 190 0.50 3.93 -18.61
C GLY A 190 0.02 3.79 -17.17
N ARG A 191 -0.56 2.62 -16.87
CA ARG A 191 -0.95 2.18 -15.52
C ARG A 191 0.05 1.15 -15.04
N THR A 192 -0.30 -0.13 -15.17
CA THR A 192 0.49 -1.24 -14.65
C THR A 192 0.61 -2.39 -15.64
N GLU A 193 1.75 -3.06 -15.59
CA GLU A 193 1.97 -4.42 -16.11
C GLU A 193 2.22 -5.38 -14.94
N THR A 194 2.03 -6.68 -15.14
CA THR A 194 2.31 -7.73 -14.14
C THR A 194 3.75 -8.22 -14.24
N ILE A 195 4.44 -8.26 -13.10
CA ILE A 195 5.60 -9.12 -12.89
C ILE A 195 5.13 -10.42 -12.24
N ARG A 196 5.61 -11.56 -12.76
CA ARG A 196 5.38 -12.89 -12.14
C ARG A 196 6.66 -13.34 -11.45
N PRO A 197 6.80 -13.14 -10.12
CA PRO A 197 8.06 -13.39 -9.41
C PRO A 197 8.37 -14.88 -9.20
N VAL A 198 7.39 -15.76 -9.42
CA VAL A 198 7.57 -17.22 -9.33
C VAL A 198 8.11 -17.77 -10.65
N THR A 199 9.43 -17.66 -10.80
CA THR A 199 10.19 -18.13 -11.96
C THR A 199 10.84 -19.49 -11.68
N ASN A 200 11.39 -20.12 -12.72
CA ASN A 200 12.21 -21.34 -12.54
C ASN A 200 13.43 -21.05 -11.67
N GLU A 201 14.03 -19.87 -11.79
CA GLU A 201 15.18 -19.44 -11.00
C GLU A 201 14.79 -19.27 -9.51
N THR A 202 13.65 -18.65 -9.24
CA THR A 202 13.07 -18.56 -7.88
C THR A 202 12.83 -19.95 -7.28
N LYS A 203 12.18 -20.84 -8.06
CA LYS A 203 11.89 -22.21 -7.65
C LYS A 203 13.17 -22.98 -7.32
N ASN A 204 14.14 -22.96 -8.23
CA ASN A 204 15.40 -23.67 -8.09
C ASN A 204 16.15 -23.19 -6.85
N PHE A 205 16.25 -21.88 -6.63
CA PHE A 205 16.89 -21.34 -5.43
C PHE A 205 16.21 -21.82 -4.14
N ILE A 206 14.88 -21.71 -4.04
CA ILE A 206 14.13 -22.08 -2.84
C ILE A 206 14.24 -23.59 -2.55
N GLU A 207 14.14 -24.43 -3.57
CA GLU A 207 14.26 -25.89 -3.41
C GLU A 207 15.68 -26.32 -3.05
N THR A 208 16.71 -25.68 -3.62
CA THR A 208 18.10 -25.98 -3.28
C THR A 208 18.46 -25.50 -1.87
N LEU A 209 17.89 -24.38 -1.42
CA LEU A 209 18.16 -23.81 -0.10
C LEU A 209 17.87 -24.81 1.04
N THR A 210 16.85 -25.66 0.88
CA THR A 210 16.45 -26.66 1.88
C THR A 210 17.11 -28.03 1.70
N LYS A 211 17.73 -28.31 0.55
CA LYS A 211 18.25 -29.64 0.19
C LYS A 211 19.77 -29.74 0.13
N SER A 212 20.47 -28.63 -0.08
CA SER A 212 21.92 -28.61 -0.26
C SER A 212 22.63 -27.88 0.88
N ASN A 213 23.84 -28.33 1.22
CA ASN A 213 24.76 -27.62 2.11
C ASN A 213 25.85 -26.83 1.35
N ASP A 214 25.81 -26.85 0.01
CA ASP A 214 26.74 -26.09 -0.82
C ASP A 214 26.37 -24.59 -0.84
N GLU A 215 27.11 -23.80 -0.06
CA GLU A 215 26.93 -22.35 0.04
C GLU A 215 27.28 -21.59 -1.25
N ASN A 216 28.22 -22.09 -2.06
CA ASN A 216 28.56 -21.44 -3.32
C ASN A 216 27.43 -21.60 -4.33
N LEU A 217 26.85 -22.81 -4.41
CA LEU A 217 25.67 -23.07 -5.21
C LEU A 217 24.48 -22.19 -4.78
N LYS A 218 24.21 -22.09 -3.47
CA LYS A 218 23.13 -21.22 -2.95
C LYS A 218 23.31 -19.76 -3.34
N LYS A 219 24.53 -19.22 -3.18
CA LYS A 219 24.86 -17.84 -3.56
C LYS A 219 24.65 -17.60 -5.06
N GLN A 220 25.10 -18.54 -5.90
CA GLN A 220 24.93 -18.45 -7.35
C GLN A 220 23.44 -18.47 -7.73
N LEU A 221 22.64 -19.39 -7.16
CA LEU A 221 21.22 -19.47 -7.44
C LEU A 221 20.45 -18.25 -6.94
N LEU A 222 20.82 -17.70 -5.78
CA LEU A 222 20.27 -16.45 -5.26
C LEU A 222 20.50 -15.30 -6.25
N LYS A 223 21.73 -15.16 -6.76
CA LYS A 223 22.08 -14.13 -7.74
C LYS A 223 21.28 -14.31 -9.03
N ASN A 224 21.18 -15.54 -9.54
CA ASN A 224 20.42 -15.85 -10.75
C ASN A 224 18.94 -15.48 -10.61
N ALA A 225 18.32 -15.81 -9.47
CA ALA A 225 16.94 -15.43 -9.18
C ALA A 225 16.78 -13.90 -9.11
N SER A 226 17.75 -13.20 -8.50
CA SER A 226 17.76 -11.74 -8.45
C SER A 226 17.88 -11.08 -9.82
N ASP A 227 18.79 -11.57 -10.65
CA ASP A 227 19.01 -11.05 -12.00
C ASP A 227 17.84 -11.37 -12.93
N LYS A 228 17.17 -12.51 -12.74
CA LYS A 228 15.95 -12.84 -13.47
C LYS A 228 14.82 -11.88 -13.10
N HIS A 229 14.60 -11.64 -11.82
CA HIS A 229 13.55 -10.73 -11.35
C HIS A 229 13.77 -9.29 -11.85
N GLN A 230 15.01 -8.79 -11.80
CA GLN A 230 15.35 -7.48 -12.37
C GLN A 230 15.10 -7.39 -13.89
N ARG A 231 15.39 -8.46 -14.64
CA ARG A 231 15.05 -8.54 -16.08
C ARG A 231 13.54 -8.47 -16.30
N LEU A 232 12.75 -9.12 -15.47
CA LEU A 232 11.28 -9.05 -15.53
C LEU A 232 10.76 -7.64 -15.21
N ILE A 233 11.30 -6.98 -14.19
CA ILE A 233 10.94 -5.57 -13.88
C ILE A 233 11.20 -4.68 -15.09
N LYS A 234 12.40 -4.77 -15.70
CA LYS A 234 12.76 -3.95 -16.85
C LYS A 234 11.84 -4.23 -18.05
N ALA A 235 11.55 -5.50 -18.33
CA ALA A 235 10.63 -5.89 -19.39
C ALA A 235 9.22 -5.33 -19.15
N ALA A 236 8.66 -5.54 -17.96
CA ALA A 236 7.32 -5.07 -17.61
C ALA A 236 7.21 -3.53 -17.67
N ALA A 237 8.16 -2.81 -17.09
CA ALA A 237 8.18 -1.34 -17.11
C ALA A 237 8.28 -0.75 -18.53
N THR A 238 8.88 -1.51 -19.45
CA THR A 238 9.03 -1.15 -20.87
C THR A 238 8.03 -1.84 -21.79
N GLY A 239 6.89 -2.28 -21.27
CA GLY A 239 5.79 -2.81 -22.09
C GLY A 239 6.08 -4.16 -22.77
N HIS A 240 7.14 -4.86 -22.37
CA HIS A 240 7.49 -6.21 -22.82
C HIS A 240 6.99 -7.30 -21.85
N GLY A 241 6.07 -6.95 -20.94
CA GLY A 241 5.30 -7.93 -20.21
C GLY A 241 4.27 -8.62 -21.11
N PHE A 242 3.73 -9.74 -20.66
CA PHE A 242 2.78 -10.53 -21.45
C PHE A 242 1.36 -10.48 -20.88
N ASP A 243 1.18 -10.12 -19.61
CA ASP A 243 -0.11 -10.19 -18.92
C ASP A 243 -1.14 -9.24 -19.53
N ARG A 244 -0.81 -7.96 -19.70
CA ARG A 244 -1.72 -6.99 -20.35
C ARG A 244 -1.89 -7.27 -21.84
N HIS A 245 -0.87 -7.80 -22.50
CA HIS A 245 -0.98 -8.21 -23.90
C HIS A 245 -1.98 -9.37 -24.08
N LEU A 246 -1.86 -10.45 -23.29
CA LEU A 246 -2.82 -11.56 -23.32
C LEU A 246 -4.23 -11.10 -22.92
N PHE A 247 -4.35 -10.18 -21.96
CA PHE A 247 -5.62 -9.56 -21.63
C PHE A 247 -6.22 -8.85 -22.83
N ALA A 248 -5.46 -8.02 -23.55
CA ALA A 248 -5.95 -7.35 -24.75
C ALA A 248 -6.41 -8.34 -25.84
N LEU A 249 -5.61 -9.39 -26.10
CA LEU A 249 -5.99 -10.44 -27.07
C LEU A 249 -7.32 -11.12 -26.74
N LYS A 250 -7.61 -11.34 -25.44
CA LYS A 250 -8.88 -11.93 -25.01
C LYS A 250 -10.11 -11.08 -25.37
N TYR A 251 -9.99 -9.75 -25.40
CA TYR A 251 -11.11 -8.85 -25.73
C TYR A 251 -11.15 -8.43 -27.20
N LEU A 252 -10.09 -8.72 -27.95
CA LEU A 252 -10.03 -8.48 -29.39
C LEU A 252 -10.49 -9.68 -30.22
N GLN A 253 -10.67 -10.84 -29.58
CA GLN A 253 -11.34 -12.03 -30.15
C GLN A 253 -12.84 -11.95 -29.93
#